data_AF-A0A5C7HYI6-F1
#
_entry.id   AF-A0A5C7HYI6-F1
#
_cell.length_a   1.000
_cell.length_b   1.000
_cell.length_c   1.000
_cell.angle_alpha   90.00
_cell.angle_beta   90.00
_cell.angle_gamma   90.00
#
_symmetry.space_group_name_H-M   'P 1'
#
loop_
_entity.id
_entity.type
_entity.pdbx_description
1 polymer ?
#
loop_
_entity_poly.entity_id
_entity_poly.type
_entity_poly.pdbx_seq_one_letter_code
_entity_poly.pdbx_strand_id
1 'polypeptide(L)'
;MASLTSISQSQSFLVKPQLTNTIANTKPGFVSLRSQFYKIITRMSQKGGGVVVVSATTAEKPKRRYPGEAKGFVEEMRFVAMKLHSKDQAREGEKEVKEPEERPVTKWDPSVDGYLRFLVDSKLVYDTLEDIVQKAPFPSYAEFRNTGLERSEKLAKDLEWFKEQGYAIPEPSSPGIHYAEYLKELSEKDPQAFICHFYNIYFAHSAGGRMIGKKVAEMILDNKDLEFYKWDGDLSQLLQNVRDKLNQVAESWTREEKNHCLEETEKSFKFSGEILRLILS
;
A
#
# COMPACT_ATOMS: atom_id res chain seq x y z
N MET A 1 31.98 -1.48 63.76
CA MET A 1 33.30 -1.53 63.11
C MET A 1 33.04 -1.96 61.66
N ALA A 2 33.36 -1.17 60.63
CA ALA A 2 34.71 -0.73 60.20
C ALA A 2 35.51 -1.95 59.68
N SER A 3 36.07 -2.02 58.45
CA SER A 3 36.26 -1.05 57.35
C SER A 3 36.41 -1.81 56.00
N LEU A 4 36.12 -1.25 54.81
CA LEU A 4 37.05 -0.63 53.80
C LEU A 4 38.35 -1.46 53.52
N THR A 5 38.89 -1.65 52.31
CA THR A 5 39.01 -0.82 51.06
C THR A 5 39.36 -1.76 49.85
N SER A 6 38.97 -1.51 48.59
CA SER A 6 39.61 -0.69 47.50
C SER A 6 41.05 -1.12 47.09
N ILE A 7 41.56 -1.01 45.83
CA ILE A 7 41.14 -0.29 44.59
C ILE A 7 41.82 -0.88 43.31
N SER A 8 41.27 -0.73 42.08
CA SER A 8 41.99 -0.47 40.78
C SER A 8 41.03 -0.45 39.55
N GLN A 9 40.54 0.72 39.11
CA GLN A 9 41.03 1.56 37.99
C GLN A 9 40.76 1.07 36.54
N SER A 10 39.90 1.82 35.82
CA SER A 10 40.38 2.70 34.73
C SER A 10 39.29 3.72 34.34
N GLN A 11 39.69 4.98 34.15
CA GLN A 11 38.84 6.05 33.62
C GLN A 11 39.20 6.29 32.15
N SER A 12 38.23 6.67 31.32
CA SER A 12 38.49 7.38 30.07
C SER A 12 37.63 8.64 30.01
N PHE A 13 38.30 9.78 29.83
CA PHE A 13 37.67 11.08 29.58
C PHE A 13 37.64 11.32 28.07
N LEU A 14 36.51 11.77 27.51
CA LEU A 14 36.51 12.64 26.33
C LEU A 14 35.17 13.38 26.14
N VAL A 15 35.18 14.63 26.65
CA VAL A 15 34.55 15.87 26.15
C VAL A 15 33.39 15.75 25.15
N LYS A 16 32.22 16.26 25.55
CA LYS A 16 31.14 16.69 24.63
C LYS A 16 31.42 18.12 24.12
N PRO A 17 31.24 18.42 22.81
CA PRO A 17 31.01 19.77 22.35
C PRO A 17 29.51 20.12 22.45
N GLN A 18 29.16 21.23 23.10
CA GLN A 18 27.89 21.90 22.85
C GLN A 18 28.04 22.85 21.65
N LEU A 19 27.03 22.88 20.78
CA LEU A 19 26.94 23.83 19.67
C LEU A 19 25.59 24.54 19.75
N THR A 20 25.60 25.71 20.36
CA THR A 20 24.49 26.67 20.33
C THR A 20 24.48 27.38 18.99
N ASN A 21 23.38 27.27 18.23
CA ASN A 21 23.17 28.08 17.03
C ASN A 21 21.92 28.94 17.18
N THR A 22 22.17 30.24 17.40
CA THR A 22 21.17 31.30 17.37
C THR A 22 20.77 31.56 15.92
N ILE A 23 19.49 31.41 15.56
CA ILE A 23 19.00 31.80 14.23
C ILE A 23 18.55 33.25 14.26
N ALA A 24 19.28 34.10 13.52
CA ALA A 24 18.92 35.49 13.31
C ALA A 24 17.80 35.64 12.26
N ASN A 25 17.04 36.72 12.37
CA ASN A 25 15.82 36.97 11.62
C ASN A 25 16.08 38.00 10.49
N THR A 26 15.94 37.61 9.22
CA THR A 26 16.07 38.53 8.07
C THR A 26 15.16 38.16 6.91
N LYS A 27 14.34 39.13 6.46
CA LYS A 27 13.60 39.09 5.18
C LYS A 27 14.54 39.43 4.02
N PRO A 28 14.30 38.91 2.81
CA PRO A 28 13.61 39.67 1.76
C PRO A 28 12.50 38.82 1.08
N GLY A 29 11.64 39.29 0.18
CA GLY A 29 11.57 40.54 -0.57
C GLY A 29 11.00 40.22 -1.97
N PHE A 30 9.72 40.54 -2.20
CA PHE A 30 9.02 40.22 -3.45
C PHE A 30 9.60 41.02 -4.64
N VAL A 31 9.98 40.34 -5.74
CA VAL A 31 10.15 40.97 -7.05
C VAL A 31 9.56 40.06 -8.15
N SER A 32 8.64 40.63 -8.92
CA SER A 32 8.02 39.98 -10.08
C SER A 32 8.97 39.95 -11.28
N LEU A 33 9.11 38.80 -11.96
CA LEU A 33 9.82 38.72 -13.24
C LEU A 33 8.84 38.58 -14.41
N ARG A 34 8.72 39.67 -15.16
CA ARG A 34 7.85 39.83 -16.32
C ARG A 34 8.48 39.15 -17.53
N SER A 35 7.82 38.13 -18.09
CA SER A 35 8.25 37.51 -19.36
C SER A 35 8.24 38.54 -20.49
N GLN A 36 9.39 38.73 -21.16
CA GLN A 36 9.52 39.54 -22.37
C GLN A 36 9.79 38.64 -23.56
N PHE A 37 8.84 38.64 -24.50
CA PHE A 37 8.95 37.97 -25.79
C PHE A 37 9.95 38.70 -26.68
N TYR A 38 11.00 38.02 -27.14
CA TYR A 38 11.83 38.48 -28.25
C TYR A 38 11.47 37.72 -29.53
N LYS A 39 10.85 38.45 -30.48
CA LYS A 39 10.69 37.98 -31.86
C LYS A 39 12.03 38.11 -32.58
N ILE A 40 12.60 36.99 -33.04
CA ILE A 40 13.76 37.01 -33.94
C ILE A 40 13.26 37.18 -35.37
N ILE A 41 13.74 38.22 -36.05
CA ILE A 41 13.46 38.48 -37.47
C ILE A 41 14.49 37.72 -38.31
N THR A 42 14.02 36.81 -39.17
CA THR A 42 14.84 36.13 -40.17
C THR A 42 15.23 37.10 -41.30
N ARG A 43 16.53 37.16 -41.62
CA ARG A 43 17.05 37.88 -42.80
C ARG A 43 17.66 36.86 -43.76
N MET A 44 17.05 36.71 -44.93
CA MET A 44 17.54 35.78 -45.96
C MET A 44 18.84 36.28 -46.61
N SER A 45 19.74 35.36 -46.92
CA SER A 45 20.84 35.56 -47.86
C SER A 45 21.08 34.26 -48.61
N GLN A 46 20.99 34.28 -49.94
CA GLN A 46 21.27 33.13 -50.79
C GLN A 46 22.76 33.05 -51.13
N LYS A 47 23.33 31.85 -51.04
CA LYS A 47 24.29 31.29 -52.02
C LYS A 47 24.33 29.76 -51.85
N GLY A 48 24.38 29.04 -52.98
CA GLY A 48 24.13 27.60 -53.01
C GLY A 48 25.37 26.72 -52.88
N GLY A 49 25.12 25.42 -52.68
CA GLY A 49 26.14 24.36 -52.73
C GLY A 49 25.73 23.11 -51.96
N GLY A 50 25.44 22.01 -52.66
CA GLY A 50 25.36 20.65 -52.11
C GLY A 50 24.13 20.32 -51.24
N VAL A 51 23.12 19.66 -51.84
CA VAL A 51 22.10 18.95 -51.06
C VAL A 51 22.66 17.61 -50.61
N VAL A 52 23.21 17.57 -49.39
CA VAL A 52 23.47 16.30 -48.69
C VAL A 52 22.21 15.92 -47.92
N VAL A 53 21.47 14.92 -48.41
CA VAL A 53 20.32 14.37 -47.68
C VAL A 53 20.83 13.50 -46.53
N VAL A 54 21.13 14.15 -45.40
CA VAL A 54 21.34 13.43 -44.15
C VAL A 54 19.97 12.95 -43.67
N SER A 55 19.68 11.66 -43.87
CA SER A 55 18.52 11.03 -43.23
C SER A 55 18.70 11.09 -41.72
N ALA A 56 18.06 12.07 -41.09
CA ALA A 56 17.94 12.14 -39.65
C ALA A 56 17.05 10.97 -39.19
N THR A 57 17.67 9.84 -38.90
CA THR A 57 17.04 8.81 -38.07
C THR A 57 16.69 9.47 -36.74
N THR A 58 15.40 9.75 -36.53
CA THR A 58 14.87 10.15 -35.24
C THR A 58 15.08 8.98 -34.29
N ALA A 59 16.23 8.95 -33.62
CA ALA A 59 16.46 8.07 -32.51
C ALA A 59 15.38 8.37 -31.46
N GLU A 60 14.41 7.46 -31.34
CA GLU A 60 13.43 7.55 -30.27
C GLU A 60 14.20 7.63 -28.95
N LYS A 61 13.96 8.70 -28.18
CA LYS A 61 14.46 8.75 -26.81
C LYS A 61 13.90 7.51 -26.12
N PRO A 62 14.73 6.65 -25.49
CA PRO A 62 14.21 5.49 -24.80
C PRO A 62 13.17 5.96 -23.78
N LYS A 63 11.92 5.57 -23.98
CA LYS A 63 10.84 5.86 -23.02
C LYS A 63 11.34 5.37 -21.67
N ARG A 64 11.35 6.26 -20.66
CA ARG A 64 11.76 5.87 -19.31
C ARG A 64 10.81 4.76 -18.87
N ARG A 65 11.35 3.55 -18.69
CA ARG A 65 10.59 2.41 -18.18
C ARG A 65 9.97 2.76 -16.84
N TYR A 66 8.75 2.28 -16.61
CA TYR A 66 8.08 2.46 -15.33
C TYR A 66 8.87 1.68 -14.24
N PRO A 67 9.00 2.21 -13.01
CA PRO A 67 9.65 1.47 -11.94
C PRO A 67 8.94 0.14 -11.68
N GLY A 68 9.67 -0.96 -11.85
CA GLY A 68 9.12 -2.32 -11.73
C GLY A 68 8.80 -3.02 -13.06
N GLU A 69 8.57 -2.29 -14.15
CA GLU A 69 8.10 -2.81 -15.46
C GLU A 69 8.93 -4.00 -15.98
N ALA A 70 10.25 -3.98 -15.76
CA ALA A 70 11.16 -5.05 -16.18
C ALA A 70 11.02 -6.38 -15.40
N LYS A 71 10.19 -6.42 -14.34
CA LYS A 71 9.91 -7.61 -13.52
C LYS A 71 8.45 -8.09 -13.61
N GLY A 72 7.62 -7.45 -14.44
CA GLY A 72 6.18 -7.69 -14.53
C GLY A 72 5.35 -6.63 -13.80
N PHE A 73 4.08 -6.54 -14.18
CA PHE A 73 3.15 -5.49 -13.73
C PHE A 73 2.89 -5.50 -12.22
N VAL A 74 2.97 -6.66 -11.56
CA VAL A 74 2.83 -6.76 -10.10
C VAL A 74 3.92 -6.00 -9.34
N GLU A 75 5.13 -5.88 -9.90
CA GLU A 75 6.19 -5.06 -9.29
C GLU A 75 5.90 -3.56 -9.44
N GLU A 76 5.22 -3.14 -10.52
CA GLU A 76 4.72 -1.76 -10.66
C GLU A 76 3.64 -1.46 -9.61
N MET A 77 2.67 -2.37 -9.44
CA MET A 77 1.64 -2.25 -8.38
C MET A 77 2.26 -2.21 -6.99
N ARG A 78 3.24 -3.08 -6.70
CA ARG A 78 4.02 -3.04 -5.46
C ARG A 78 4.69 -1.68 -5.28
N PHE A 79 5.35 -1.16 -6.30
CA PHE A 79 6.08 0.10 -6.21
C PHE A 79 5.16 1.30 -5.87
N VAL A 80 3.96 1.36 -6.46
CA VAL A 80 2.97 2.40 -6.13
C VAL A 80 2.43 2.21 -4.71
N ALA A 81 2.01 0.99 -4.34
CA ALA A 81 1.50 0.69 -3.00
C ALA A 81 2.53 1.00 -1.89
N MET A 82 3.81 0.65 -2.09
CA MET A 82 4.86 0.90 -1.10
C MET A 82 5.08 2.40 -0.84
N LYS A 83 4.95 3.27 -1.86
CA LYS A 83 5.07 4.73 -1.70
C LYS A 83 3.92 5.34 -0.88
N LEU A 84 2.73 4.75 -0.95
CA LEU A 84 1.53 5.22 -0.23
C LEU A 84 1.56 4.90 1.27
N HIS A 85 2.47 4.06 1.74
CA HIS A 85 2.69 3.84 3.17
C HIS A 85 3.40 5.03 3.82
N SER A 86 3.26 5.17 5.14
CA SER A 86 4.13 6.03 5.93
C SER A 86 5.51 5.39 6.15
N LYS A 87 6.56 6.19 6.41
CA LYS A 87 7.90 5.67 6.75
C LYS A 87 7.92 4.83 8.03
N ASP A 88 6.97 5.07 8.93
CA ASP A 88 6.77 4.34 10.18
C ASP A 88 6.17 2.93 9.93
N GLN A 89 5.39 2.77 8.85
CA GLN A 89 4.81 1.49 8.44
C GLN A 89 5.73 0.70 7.48
N ALA A 90 6.42 1.38 6.56
CA ALA A 90 7.27 0.75 5.56
C ALA A 90 8.51 1.60 5.20
N ARG A 91 9.67 0.94 5.04
CA ARG A 91 10.95 1.59 4.67
C ARG A 91 10.89 2.37 3.35
N GLU A 92 10.05 1.94 2.42
CA GLU A 92 9.86 2.54 1.09
C GLU A 92 8.72 3.60 1.08
N GLY A 93 8.10 3.87 2.24
CA GLY A 93 7.00 4.81 2.39
C GLY A 93 7.41 6.27 2.18
N GLU A 94 6.51 7.04 1.55
CA GLU A 94 6.71 8.46 1.24
C GLU A 94 5.63 9.37 1.82
N LYS A 95 4.52 8.82 2.34
CA LYS A 95 3.44 9.61 2.95
C LYS A 95 3.77 10.01 4.40
N GLU A 96 3.21 11.14 4.81
CA GLU A 96 3.19 11.58 6.21
C GLU A 96 2.01 10.93 6.96
N VAL A 97 2.20 10.65 8.25
CA VAL A 97 1.14 10.13 9.13
C VAL A 97 0.14 11.23 9.43
N LYS A 98 -1.11 11.05 9.00
CA LYS A 98 -2.24 11.96 9.23
C LYS A 98 -3.30 11.32 10.11
N GLU A 99 -3.61 10.06 9.84
CA GLU A 99 -4.73 9.35 10.45
C GLU A 99 -4.25 8.41 11.60
N PRO A 100 -5.13 8.00 12.54
CA PRO A 100 -4.74 7.17 13.68
C PRO A 100 -4.12 5.82 13.29
N GLU A 101 -4.67 5.15 12.27
CA GLU A 101 -4.21 3.85 11.75
C GLU A 101 -2.90 3.92 10.94
N GLU A 102 -2.45 5.12 10.57
CA GLU A 102 -1.18 5.33 9.87
C GLU A 102 0.04 5.36 10.83
N ARG A 103 -0.23 5.45 12.14
CA ARG A 103 0.78 5.44 13.22
C ARG A 103 1.37 4.04 13.42
N PRO A 104 2.58 3.91 13.97
CA PRO A 104 3.11 2.62 14.43
C PRO A 104 2.10 1.87 15.31
N VAL A 105 1.89 0.58 15.04
CA VAL A 105 0.93 -0.27 15.75
C VAL A 105 1.20 -0.32 17.26
N THR A 106 2.46 -0.12 17.69
CA THR A 106 2.84 0.00 19.11
C THR A 106 2.30 1.24 19.82
N LYS A 107 1.68 2.18 19.11
CA LYS A 107 1.01 3.38 19.65
C LYS A 107 -0.53 3.30 19.54
N TRP A 108 -1.06 2.17 19.10
CA TRP A 108 -2.50 1.95 19.02
C TRP A 108 -3.06 1.57 20.40
N ASP A 109 -4.33 1.90 20.61
CA ASP A 109 -5.11 1.54 21.80
C ASP A 109 -6.38 0.82 21.31
N PRO A 110 -6.26 -0.46 20.91
CA PRO A 110 -7.35 -1.18 20.26
C PRO A 110 -8.38 -1.69 21.27
N SER A 111 -9.64 -1.80 20.83
CA SER A 111 -10.74 -2.38 21.62
C SER A 111 -11.20 -3.71 21.00
N VAL A 112 -11.79 -4.62 21.80
CA VAL A 112 -12.33 -5.88 21.24
C VAL A 112 -13.55 -5.59 20.36
N ASP A 113 -14.39 -4.63 20.73
CA ASP A 113 -15.56 -4.22 19.95
C ASP A 113 -15.16 -3.59 18.60
N GLY A 114 -14.15 -2.72 18.60
CA GLY A 114 -13.59 -2.12 17.39
C GLY A 114 -12.89 -3.15 16.51
N TYR A 115 -12.17 -4.09 17.10
CA TYR A 115 -11.56 -5.21 16.36
C TYR A 115 -12.62 -6.16 15.78
N LEU A 116 -13.74 -6.42 16.48
CA LEU A 116 -14.87 -7.17 15.95
C LEU A 116 -15.52 -6.48 14.75
N ARG A 117 -15.73 -5.15 14.80
CA ARG A 117 -16.17 -4.37 13.63
C ARG A 117 -15.20 -4.51 12.46
N PHE A 118 -13.90 -4.38 12.71
CA PHE A 118 -12.86 -4.60 11.69
C PHE A 118 -12.94 -6.00 11.07
N LEU A 119 -13.14 -7.06 11.85
CA LEU A 119 -13.24 -8.44 11.34
C LEU A 119 -14.53 -8.67 10.54
N VAL A 120 -15.67 -8.13 10.97
CA VAL A 120 -16.95 -8.23 10.25
C VAL A 120 -16.90 -7.46 8.93
N ASP A 121 -16.45 -6.20 8.94
CA ASP A 121 -16.29 -5.38 7.74
C ASP A 121 -15.27 -6.00 6.76
N SER A 122 -14.15 -6.52 7.27
CA SER A 122 -13.18 -7.28 6.47
C SER A 122 -13.82 -8.52 5.86
N LYS A 123 -14.63 -9.28 6.61
CA LYS A 123 -15.31 -10.48 6.10
C LYS A 123 -16.26 -10.12 4.96
N LEU A 124 -17.07 -9.06 5.09
CA LEU A 124 -17.96 -8.62 4.03
C LEU A 124 -17.21 -8.26 2.73
N VAL A 125 -16.01 -7.68 2.85
CA VAL A 125 -15.13 -7.39 1.70
C VAL A 125 -14.57 -8.68 1.09
N TYR A 126 -14.07 -9.63 1.88
CA TYR A 126 -13.58 -10.92 1.36
C TYR A 126 -14.69 -11.78 0.75
N ASP A 127 -15.85 -11.87 1.41
CA ASP A 127 -17.06 -12.53 0.87
C ASP A 127 -17.38 -11.95 -0.52
N THR A 128 -17.32 -10.61 -0.65
CA THR A 128 -17.58 -9.90 -1.90
C THR A 128 -16.52 -10.20 -2.98
N LEU A 129 -15.23 -10.19 -2.64
CA LEU A 129 -14.16 -10.53 -3.59
C LEU A 129 -14.28 -11.97 -4.09
N GLU A 130 -14.53 -12.90 -3.18
CA GLU A 130 -14.69 -14.34 -3.45
C GLU A 130 -15.93 -14.59 -4.34
N ASP A 131 -17.07 -13.93 -4.05
CA ASP A 131 -18.28 -13.95 -4.88
C ASP A 131 -18.03 -13.41 -6.30
N ILE A 132 -17.24 -12.32 -6.43
CA ILE A 132 -16.95 -11.69 -7.72
C ILE A 132 -16.09 -12.60 -8.59
N VAL A 133 -15.00 -13.17 -8.05
CA VAL A 133 -14.15 -14.10 -8.83
C VAL A 133 -14.89 -15.40 -9.13
N GLN A 134 -15.82 -15.83 -8.26
CA GLN A 134 -16.65 -16.99 -8.52
C GLN A 134 -17.67 -16.73 -9.64
N LYS A 135 -18.31 -15.55 -9.71
CA LYS A 135 -19.20 -15.16 -10.82
C LYS A 135 -18.42 -14.92 -12.12
N ALA A 136 -17.25 -14.28 -12.02
CA ALA A 136 -16.39 -13.85 -13.10
C ALA A 136 -17.12 -13.13 -14.27
N PRO A 137 -17.69 -11.91 -14.04
CA PRO A 137 -18.27 -11.09 -15.11
C PRO A 137 -17.30 -10.85 -16.28
N PHE A 138 -16.01 -10.73 -15.96
CA PHE A 138 -14.91 -10.78 -16.93
C PHE A 138 -14.18 -12.14 -16.84
N PRO A 139 -13.89 -12.82 -17.97
CA PRO A 139 -13.29 -14.16 -17.94
C PRO A 139 -11.96 -14.26 -17.18
N SER A 140 -11.15 -13.20 -17.18
CA SER A 140 -9.87 -13.13 -16.46
C SER A 140 -10.01 -13.26 -14.94
N TYR A 141 -11.18 -12.98 -14.36
CA TYR A 141 -11.39 -13.13 -12.93
C TYR A 141 -11.42 -14.60 -12.49
N ALA A 142 -11.78 -15.52 -13.40
CA ALA A 142 -11.83 -16.96 -13.11
C ALA A 142 -10.45 -17.53 -12.73
N GLU A 143 -9.35 -16.90 -13.17
CA GLU A 143 -7.99 -17.23 -12.77
C GLU A 143 -7.76 -17.05 -11.27
N PHE A 144 -8.49 -16.15 -10.61
CA PHE A 144 -8.36 -15.83 -9.19
C PHE A 144 -9.31 -16.61 -8.28
N ARG A 145 -9.92 -17.68 -8.78
CA ARG A 145 -10.64 -18.67 -7.95
C ARG A 145 -9.66 -19.64 -7.27
N ASN A 146 -9.96 -20.04 -6.04
CA ASN A 146 -9.25 -21.10 -5.30
C ASN A 146 -7.73 -20.89 -5.25
N THR A 147 -7.32 -19.67 -4.92
CA THR A 147 -5.92 -19.24 -4.81
C THR A 147 -5.21 -19.74 -3.57
N GLY A 148 -5.97 -20.14 -2.54
CA GLY A 148 -5.50 -20.40 -1.18
C GLY A 148 -5.36 -19.12 -0.35
N LEU A 149 -5.61 -17.93 -0.92
CA LEU A 149 -5.57 -16.66 -0.20
C LEU A 149 -6.93 -16.25 0.38
N GLU A 150 -8.02 -16.90 -0.04
CA GLU A 150 -9.40 -16.68 0.41
C GLU A 150 -9.48 -16.63 1.95
N ARG A 151 -10.25 -15.68 2.50
CA ARG A 151 -10.27 -15.37 3.95
C ARG A 151 -11.64 -15.55 4.59
N SER A 152 -12.73 -15.60 3.82
CA SER A 152 -14.10 -15.61 4.35
C SER A 152 -14.37 -16.75 5.34
N GLU A 153 -13.90 -17.96 5.03
CA GLU A 153 -14.05 -19.13 5.92
C GLU A 153 -13.22 -18.99 7.20
N LYS A 154 -12.00 -18.45 7.10
CA LYS A 154 -11.11 -18.22 8.25
C LYS A 154 -11.70 -17.17 9.19
N LEU A 155 -12.21 -16.06 8.64
CA LEU A 155 -12.94 -15.04 9.40
C LEU A 155 -14.22 -15.57 10.03
N ALA A 156 -14.97 -16.44 9.36
CA ALA A 156 -16.16 -17.08 9.95
C ALA A 156 -15.82 -17.91 11.20
N LYS A 157 -14.70 -18.65 11.18
CA LYS A 157 -14.20 -19.41 12.34
C LYS A 157 -13.80 -18.51 13.50
N ASP A 158 -13.12 -17.40 13.21
CA ASP A 158 -12.71 -16.45 14.24
C ASP A 158 -13.91 -15.74 14.88
N LEU A 159 -14.90 -15.31 14.07
CA LEU A 159 -16.12 -14.69 14.58
C LEU A 159 -16.96 -15.66 15.43
N GLU A 160 -17.06 -16.93 15.05
CA GLU A 160 -17.73 -17.92 15.91
C GLU A 160 -16.96 -18.16 17.21
N TRP A 161 -15.61 -18.18 17.19
CA TRP A 161 -14.81 -18.25 18.41
C TRP A 161 -15.06 -17.05 19.35
N PHE A 162 -15.18 -15.83 18.82
CA PHE A 162 -15.55 -14.65 19.63
C PHE A 162 -16.94 -14.80 20.25
N LYS A 163 -17.90 -15.35 19.50
CA LYS A 163 -19.26 -15.64 19.98
C LYS A 163 -19.27 -16.72 21.07
N GLU A 164 -18.41 -17.75 20.96
CA GLU A 164 -18.17 -18.72 22.04
C GLU A 164 -17.56 -18.09 23.30
N GLN A 165 -16.76 -17.01 23.17
CA GLN A 165 -16.26 -16.25 24.33
C GLN A 165 -17.32 -15.30 24.94
N GLY A 166 -18.52 -15.24 24.37
CA GLY A 166 -19.64 -14.42 24.86
C GLY A 166 -19.72 -13.00 24.28
N TYR A 167 -18.92 -12.67 23.26
CA TYR A 167 -19.06 -11.39 22.56
C TYR A 167 -20.26 -11.39 21.60
N ALA A 168 -20.94 -10.24 21.51
CA ALA A 168 -21.92 -10.01 20.45
C ALA A 168 -21.19 -9.64 19.16
N ILE A 169 -21.48 -10.37 18.07
CA ILE A 169 -20.93 -10.04 16.75
C ILE A 169 -21.75 -8.87 16.17
N PRO A 170 -21.13 -7.74 15.80
CA PRO A 170 -21.84 -6.60 15.25
C PRO A 170 -22.31 -6.87 13.81
N GLU A 171 -23.33 -6.13 13.37
CA GLU A 171 -23.65 -6.03 11.95
C GLU A 171 -22.55 -5.26 11.19
N PRO A 172 -22.37 -5.46 9.87
CA PRO A 172 -21.40 -4.74 9.07
C PRO A 172 -21.55 -3.22 9.16
N SER A 173 -20.41 -2.53 9.29
CA SER A 173 -20.33 -1.09 9.45
C SER A 173 -20.32 -0.38 8.08
N SER A 174 -20.50 0.94 8.10
CA SER A 174 -20.51 1.76 6.87
C SER A 174 -19.23 1.63 6.01
N PRO A 175 -17.99 1.58 6.55
CA PRO A 175 -16.79 1.34 5.75
C PRO A 175 -16.83 0.03 4.94
N GLY A 176 -17.16 -1.10 5.57
CA GLY A 176 -17.27 -2.40 4.94
C GLY A 176 -18.38 -2.47 3.89
N ILE A 177 -19.55 -1.89 4.19
CA ILE A 177 -20.67 -1.81 3.24
C ILE A 177 -20.28 -1.00 2.00
N HIS A 178 -19.78 0.22 2.18
CA HIS A 178 -19.37 1.08 1.06
C HIS A 178 -18.25 0.45 0.23
N TYR A 179 -17.29 -0.23 0.87
CA TYR A 179 -16.21 -0.89 0.12
C TYR A 179 -16.74 -2.09 -0.67
N ALA A 180 -17.59 -2.93 -0.08
CA ALA A 180 -18.21 -4.06 -0.77
C ALA A 180 -19.11 -3.62 -1.94
N GLU A 181 -19.88 -2.54 -1.78
CA GLU A 181 -20.67 -1.94 -2.88
C GLU A 181 -19.77 -1.41 -3.99
N TYR A 182 -18.68 -0.70 -3.64
CA TYR A 182 -17.73 -0.18 -4.62
C TYR A 182 -17.00 -1.28 -5.41
N LEU A 183 -16.60 -2.36 -4.75
CA LEU A 183 -15.98 -3.52 -5.41
C LEU A 183 -16.94 -4.19 -6.39
N LYS A 184 -18.23 -4.29 -6.06
CA LYS A 184 -19.28 -4.81 -6.96
C LYS A 184 -19.53 -3.89 -8.16
N GLU A 185 -19.44 -2.56 -7.97
CA GLU A 185 -19.53 -1.63 -9.09
C GLU A 185 -18.33 -1.77 -10.04
N LEU A 186 -17.11 -1.80 -9.51
CA LEU A 186 -15.90 -1.97 -10.31
C LEU A 186 -15.90 -3.31 -11.05
N SER A 187 -16.29 -4.40 -10.39
CA SER A 187 -16.21 -5.74 -11.00
C SER A 187 -17.04 -5.92 -12.27
N GLU A 188 -18.10 -5.12 -12.44
CA GLU A 188 -19.00 -5.16 -13.62
C GLU A 188 -18.61 -4.14 -14.71
N LYS A 189 -17.77 -3.14 -14.39
CA LYS A 189 -17.52 -1.97 -15.27
C LYS A 189 -16.06 -1.73 -15.61
N ASP A 190 -15.14 -2.08 -14.72
CA ASP A 190 -13.76 -1.63 -14.72
C ASP A 190 -12.83 -2.72 -14.15
N PRO A 191 -12.42 -3.69 -14.98
CA PRO A 191 -11.63 -4.83 -14.53
C PRO A 191 -10.21 -4.44 -14.11
N GLN A 192 -9.65 -3.35 -14.66
CA GLN A 192 -8.35 -2.84 -14.26
C GLN A 192 -8.37 -2.29 -12.83
N ALA A 193 -9.36 -1.44 -12.51
CA ALA A 193 -9.54 -0.93 -11.15
C ALA A 193 -9.87 -2.08 -10.15
N PHE A 194 -10.76 -3.01 -10.52
CA PHE A 194 -11.07 -4.17 -9.67
C PHE A 194 -9.82 -5.00 -9.33
N ILE A 195 -8.96 -5.28 -10.32
CA ILE A 195 -7.72 -6.03 -10.10
C ILE A 195 -6.72 -5.28 -9.21
N CYS A 196 -6.66 -3.94 -9.28
CA CYS A 196 -5.88 -3.14 -8.34
C CYS A 196 -6.33 -3.37 -6.89
N HIS A 197 -7.63 -3.36 -6.65
CA HIS A 197 -8.20 -3.61 -5.32
C HIS A 197 -7.96 -5.05 -4.86
N PHE A 198 -8.21 -6.05 -5.72
CA PHE A 198 -7.92 -7.45 -5.43
C PHE A 198 -6.45 -7.64 -4.99
N TYR A 199 -5.51 -7.08 -5.74
CA TYR A 199 -4.09 -7.13 -5.40
C TYR A 199 -3.81 -6.47 -4.03
N ASN A 200 -4.22 -5.22 -3.84
CA ASN A 200 -3.88 -4.49 -2.62
C ASN A 200 -4.49 -5.13 -1.36
N ILE A 201 -5.76 -5.59 -1.40
CA ILE A 201 -6.42 -6.20 -0.25
C ILE A 201 -5.70 -7.49 0.19
N TYR A 202 -5.54 -8.46 -0.71
CA TYR A 202 -4.91 -9.75 -0.37
C TYR A 202 -3.42 -9.59 -0.01
N PHE A 203 -2.65 -8.78 -0.74
CA PHE A 203 -1.23 -8.65 -0.49
C PHE A 203 -0.93 -7.81 0.77
N ALA A 204 -1.70 -6.75 1.06
CA ALA A 204 -1.54 -6.00 2.31
C ALA A 204 -1.82 -6.87 3.54
N HIS A 205 -2.88 -7.69 3.51
CA HIS A 205 -3.19 -8.63 4.59
C HIS A 205 -2.07 -9.64 4.83
N SER A 206 -1.56 -10.27 3.76
CA SER A 206 -0.46 -11.24 3.81
C SER A 206 0.87 -10.69 4.31
N ALA A 207 1.04 -9.35 4.28
CA ALA A 207 2.25 -8.65 4.71
C ALA A 207 2.03 -7.89 6.03
N GLY A 208 1.52 -6.66 5.96
CA GLY A 208 1.30 -5.80 7.13
C GLY A 208 0.18 -6.32 8.05
N GLY A 209 -0.88 -6.89 7.47
CA GLY A 209 -2.02 -7.43 8.21
C GLY A 209 -1.63 -8.49 9.24
N ARG A 210 -0.69 -9.39 8.91
CA ARG A 210 -0.16 -10.38 9.86
C ARG A 210 0.53 -9.76 11.07
N MET A 211 1.27 -8.67 10.87
CA MET A 211 1.95 -7.95 11.97
C MET A 211 0.93 -7.23 12.85
N ILE A 212 -0.05 -6.57 12.23
CA ILE A 212 -1.17 -5.91 12.92
C ILE A 212 -1.95 -6.94 13.75
N GLY A 213 -2.38 -8.04 13.15
CA GLY A 213 -3.12 -9.11 13.80
C GLY A 213 -2.42 -9.67 15.04
N LYS A 214 -1.13 -10.00 14.88
CA LYS A 214 -0.29 -10.43 16.02
C LYS A 214 -0.25 -9.36 17.13
N LYS A 215 -0.06 -8.09 16.80
CA LYS A 215 0.01 -7.02 17.80
C LYS A 215 -1.32 -6.72 18.49
N VAL A 216 -2.43 -6.77 17.78
CA VAL A 216 -3.76 -6.64 18.39
C VAL A 216 -4.04 -7.84 19.30
N ALA A 217 -3.72 -9.07 18.87
CA ALA A 217 -3.89 -10.26 19.70
C ALA A 217 -3.01 -10.25 20.97
N GLU A 218 -1.76 -9.76 20.89
CA GLU A 218 -0.90 -9.49 22.05
C GLU A 218 -1.51 -8.48 23.03
N MET A 219 -2.29 -7.50 22.54
CA MET A 219 -2.88 -6.43 23.36
C MET A 219 -4.21 -6.81 24.01
N ILE A 220 -5.13 -7.48 23.28
CA ILE A 220 -6.53 -7.63 23.72
C ILE A 220 -7.08 -9.07 23.70
N LEU A 221 -6.34 -10.06 23.17
CA LEU A 221 -6.83 -11.43 22.98
C LEU A 221 -5.95 -12.50 23.65
N ASP A 222 -5.13 -12.13 24.64
CA ASP A 222 -4.15 -13.02 25.30
C ASP A 222 -3.33 -13.87 24.31
N ASN A 223 -2.77 -13.22 23.28
CA ASN A 223 -1.95 -13.84 22.25
C ASN A 223 -2.68 -14.92 21.40
N LYS A 224 -4.03 -14.92 21.36
CA LYS A 224 -4.83 -15.79 20.50
C LYS A 224 -4.35 -15.73 19.04
N ASP A 225 -3.91 -16.86 18.52
CA ASP A 225 -3.55 -17.02 17.12
C ASP A 225 -4.81 -17.31 16.29
N LEU A 226 -5.32 -16.27 15.63
CA LEU A 226 -6.57 -16.28 14.84
C LEU A 226 -6.37 -16.91 13.45
N GLU A 227 -7.41 -17.59 12.95
CA GLU A 227 -7.40 -18.29 11.66
C GLU A 227 -7.22 -17.33 10.46
N PHE A 228 -7.70 -16.10 10.56
CA PHE A 228 -7.57 -15.06 9.54
C PHE A 228 -6.11 -14.83 9.09
N TYR A 229 -5.14 -15.02 9.99
CA TYR A 229 -3.70 -14.87 9.75
C TYR A 229 -2.95 -16.18 9.48
N LYS A 230 -3.69 -17.28 9.22
CA LYS A 230 -3.15 -18.60 8.89
C LYS A 230 -3.53 -19.02 7.47
N TRP A 231 -2.63 -19.73 6.81
CA TRP A 231 -2.84 -20.24 5.46
C TRP A 231 -2.59 -21.74 5.41
N ASP A 232 -3.39 -22.43 4.61
CA ASP A 232 -3.28 -23.87 4.42
C ASP A 232 -2.27 -24.12 3.28
N GLY A 233 -0.99 -24.20 3.64
CA GLY A 233 0.14 -24.34 2.70
C GLY A 233 1.21 -23.26 2.87
N ASP A 234 2.22 -23.27 1.99
CA ASP A 234 3.29 -22.28 2.02
C ASP A 234 2.82 -20.93 1.44
N LEU A 235 2.71 -19.91 2.31
CA LEU A 235 2.25 -18.58 1.92
C LEU A 235 3.13 -17.93 0.84
N SER A 236 4.45 -18.20 0.80
CA SER A 236 5.32 -17.61 -0.22
C SER A 236 4.96 -18.15 -1.62
N GLN A 237 4.73 -19.45 -1.73
CA GLN A 237 4.28 -20.11 -2.96
C GLN A 237 2.86 -19.66 -3.36
N LEU A 238 1.91 -19.61 -2.42
CA LEU A 238 0.55 -19.12 -2.69
C LEU A 238 0.56 -17.70 -3.25
N LEU A 239 1.30 -16.79 -2.59
CA LEU A 239 1.46 -15.42 -3.09
C LEU A 239 2.13 -15.38 -4.46
N GLN A 240 3.19 -16.17 -4.69
CA GLN A 240 3.88 -16.17 -5.98
C GLN A 240 2.97 -16.64 -7.12
N ASN A 241 2.21 -17.72 -6.92
CA ASN A 241 1.23 -18.21 -7.89
C ASN A 241 0.21 -17.12 -8.28
N VAL A 242 -0.23 -16.31 -7.32
CA VAL A 242 -1.14 -15.17 -7.59
C VAL A 242 -0.43 -14.01 -8.28
N ARG A 243 0.86 -13.73 -7.99
CA ARG A 243 1.63 -12.73 -8.75
C ARG A 243 1.77 -13.14 -10.22
N ASP A 244 2.03 -14.40 -10.49
CA ASP A 244 2.22 -14.91 -11.85
C ASP A 244 0.91 -14.81 -12.64
N LYS A 245 -0.24 -15.17 -12.03
CA LYS A 245 -1.58 -14.95 -12.61
C LYS A 245 -1.91 -13.47 -12.86
N LEU A 246 -1.61 -12.58 -11.91
CA LEU A 246 -1.80 -11.13 -12.08
C LEU A 246 -0.96 -10.57 -13.22
N ASN A 247 0.29 -11.01 -13.35
CA ASN A 247 1.16 -10.65 -14.47
C ASN A 247 0.56 -11.14 -15.80
N GLN A 248 0.16 -12.41 -15.89
CA GLN A 248 -0.45 -13.02 -17.09
C GLN A 248 -1.73 -12.28 -17.54
N VAL A 249 -2.63 -11.94 -16.61
CA VAL A 249 -3.83 -11.14 -16.94
C VAL A 249 -3.44 -9.77 -17.51
N ALA A 250 -2.46 -9.11 -16.90
CA ALA A 250 -1.96 -7.80 -17.33
C ALA A 250 -1.05 -7.84 -18.58
N GLU A 251 -0.62 -9.00 -19.09
CA GLU A 251 0.14 -9.07 -20.36
C GLU A 251 -0.66 -8.52 -21.54
N SER A 252 -1.96 -8.77 -21.55
CA SER A 252 -2.90 -8.31 -22.58
C SER A 252 -3.22 -6.81 -22.54
N TRP A 253 -2.95 -6.14 -21.41
CA TRP A 253 -3.35 -4.75 -21.19
C TRP A 253 -2.41 -3.75 -21.88
N THR A 254 -3.04 -2.71 -22.44
CA THR A 254 -2.38 -1.49 -22.90
C THR A 254 -1.66 -0.77 -21.74
N ARG A 255 -0.80 0.21 -22.07
CA ARG A 255 -0.09 0.98 -21.05
C ARG A 255 -1.05 1.90 -20.28
N GLU A 256 -2.10 2.35 -20.97
CA GLU A 256 -3.19 3.17 -20.47
C GLU A 256 -4.02 2.39 -19.43
N GLU A 257 -4.44 1.16 -19.74
CA GLU A 257 -5.12 0.24 -18.80
C GLU A 257 -4.24 -0.08 -17.58
N LYS A 258 -2.94 -0.32 -17.77
CA LYS A 258 -1.99 -0.51 -16.67
C LYS A 258 -1.87 0.73 -15.79
N ASN A 259 -1.81 1.93 -16.37
CA ASN A 259 -1.74 3.18 -15.61
C ASN A 259 -3.03 3.42 -14.82
N HIS A 260 -4.20 3.18 -15.43
CA HIS A 260 -5.50 3.28 -14.77
C HIS A 260 -5.60 2.36 -13.54
N CYS A 261 -5.17 1.10 -13.66
CA CYS A 261 -5.01 0.19 -12.52
C CYS A 261 -4.08 0.76 -11.43
N LEU A 262 -2.95 1.39 -11.79
CA LEU A 262 -2.03 1.96 -10.81
C LEU A 262 -2.59 3.21 -10.12
N GLU A 263 -3.36 4.05 -10.84
CA GLU A 263 -3.98 5.26 -10.33
C GLU A 263 -5.04 4.96 -9.25
N GLU A 264 -5.76 3.83 -9.38
CA GLU A 264 -6.77 3.38 -8.39
C GLU A 264 -6.17 3.00 -7.02
N THR A 265 -4.85 2.79 -6.92
CA THR A 265 -4.19 2.34 -5.68
C THR A 265 -4.49 3.26 -4.49
N GLU A 266 -4.55 4.59 -4.68
CA GLU A 266 -4.83 5.53 -3.59
C GLU A 266 -6.26 5.36 -3.03
N LYS A 267 -7.22 4.96 -3.87
CA LYS A 267 -8.60 4.67 -3.46
C LYS A 267 -8.69 3.34 -2.71
N SER A 268 -7.94 2.34 -3.14
CA SER A 268 -7.79 1.07 -2.41
C SER A 268 -7.18 1.26 -1.01
N PHE A 269 -6.18 2.12 -0.88
CA PHE A 269 -5.60 2.48 0.42
C PHE A 269 -6.62 3.20 1.31
N LYS A 270 -7.36 4.16 0.77
CA LYS A 270 -8.39 4.90 1.52
C LYS A 270 -9.45 3.96 2.12
N PHE A 271 -10.11 3.13 1.30
CA PHE A 271 -11.14 2.22 1.78
C PHE A 271 -10.59 1.20 2.80
N SER A 272 -9.40 0.66 2.54
CA SER A 272 -8.75 -0.29 3.46
C SER A 272 -8.37 0.38 4.80
N GLY A 273 -7.97 1.65 4.77
CA GLY A 273 -7.67 2.45 5.96
C GLY A 273 -8.91 2.77 6.79
N GLU A 274 -10.04 3.09 6.15
CA GLU A 274 -11.32 3.32 6.84
C GLU A 274 -11.80 2.08 7.61
N ILE A 275 -11.63 0.87 7.05
CA ILE A 275 -11.90 -0.39 7.76
C ILE A 275 -10.85 -0.63 8.87
N LEU A 276 -9.56 -0.43 8.58
CA LEU A 276 -8.49 -0.64 9.56
C LEU A 276 -8.63 0.26 10.79
N ARG A 277 -9.15 1.47 10.62
CA ARG A 277 -9.43 2.43 11.70
C ARG A 277 -10.47 1.92 12.69
N LEU A 278 -11.37 1.01 12.31
CA LEU A 278 -12.36 0.42 13.22
C LEU A 278 -11.71 -0.28 14.42
N ILE A 279 -10.49 -0.83 14.26
CA ILE A 279 -9.69 -1.41 15.36
C ILE A 279 -9.49 -0.41 16.52
N LEU A 280 -9.51 0.89 16.22
CA LEU A 280 -9.27 2.00 17.13
C LEU A 280 -10.57 2.72 17.55
N SER A 281 -11.73 2.06 17.42
CA SER A 281 -13.09 2.61 17.68
C SER A 281 -13.87 1.92 18.81
#